data_AF-A0A8H4B371-F1
#
_entry.id   AF-A0A8H4B371-F1
#
_cell.length_a   1.000
_cell.length_b   1.000
_cell.length_c   1.000
_cell.angle_alpha   90.00
_cell.angle_beta   90.00
_cell.angle_gamma   90.00
#
_symmetry.space_group_name_H-M   'P 1'
#
loop_
_entity.id
_entity.type
_entity.pdbx_description
1 polymer ?
#
loop_
_entity_poly.entity_id
_entity_poly.type
_entity_poly.pdbx_seq_one_letter_code
_entity_poly.pdbx_strand_id
1 'polypeptide(L)'
;MFIRSVYTFILVAIISVVIGIPLERSPDLAINSGISLIKRDSYPNCTNQSSPFYQSSYCATSTIVTITCASAGNSNLSFILRQDCLPNENCIDYVDQQNVSRGMCADFKNIRKWNNKDSGSRTCSENEAYDTGDGKDLILGLTTYATTNNPIRVQMLEAFMSGNSLGRLFNQYNYTKIIKNYDGNSTIKYCFTAGTTKKITALAAAFG
;
A
#
# COMPACT_ATOMS: atom_id res chain seq x y z
N MET A 1 -87.77 -0.80 -37.38
CA MET A 1 -87.13 -1.92 -38.10
C MET A 1 -85.67 -1.58 -38.28
N PHE A 2 -84.79 -2.44 -37.75
CA PHE A 2 -83.46 -2.11 -37.24
C PHE A 2 -82.43 -1.69 -38.30
N ILE A 3 -81.82 -0.53 -38.10
CA ILE A 3 -80.61 -0.07 -38.81
C ILE A 3 -79.40 -0.70 -38.12
N ARG A 4 -78.72 -1.62 -38.82
CA ARG A 4 -77.43 -2.20 -38.42
C ARG A 4 -76.37 -1.11 -38.40
N SER A 5 -75.93 -0.69 -37.22
CA SER A 5 -74.72 0.10 -37.05
C SER A 5 -73.51 -0.84 -37.01
N VAL A 6 -72.63 -0.72 -38.00
CA VAL A 6 -71.35 -1.45 -38.06
C VAL A 6 -70.38 -0.76 -37.11
N TYR A 7 -69.95 -1.46 -36.07
CA TYR A 7 -68.92 -0.98 -35.13
C TYR A 7 -67.54 -1.22 -35.74
N THR A 8 -66.89 -0.15 -36.18
CA THR A 8 -65.49 -0.18 -36.62
C THR A 8 -64.58 -0.15 -35.39
N PHE A 9 -64.00 -1.28 -35.03
CA PHE A 9 -62.95 -1.35 -34.00
C PHE A 9 -61.61 -0.91 -34.62
N ILE A 10 -61.09 0.25 -34.20
CA ILE A 10 -59.75 0.72 -34.58
C ILE A 10 -58.76 0.21 -33.53
N LEU A 11 -57.95 -0.77 -33.90
CA LEU A 11 -56.79 -1.23 -33.11
C LEU A 11 -55.63 -0.25 -33.31
N VAL A 12 -55.30 0.53 -32.29
CA VAL A 12 -54.10 1.37 -32.27
C VAL A 12 -52.95 0.53 -31.71
N ALA A 13 -52.06 0.06 -32.59
CA ALA A 13 -50.81 -0.58 -32.18
C ALA A 13 -49.76 0.50 -31.85
N ILE A 14 -49.36 0.60 -30.58
CA ILE A 14 -48.30 1.50 -30.14
C ILE A 14 -46.98 0.73 -30.24
N ILE A 15 -46.18 1.02 -31.26
CA ILE A 15 -44.82 0.48 -31.40
C ILE A 15 -43.90 1.38 -30.56
N SER A 16 -43.48 0.90 -29.39
CA SER A 16 -42.42 1.56 -28.62
C SER A 16 -41.07 1.16 -29.19
N VAL A 17 -40.33 2.13 -29.74
CA VAL A 17 -38.95 1.94 -30.15
C VAL A 17 -38.09 2.18 -28.91
N VAL A 18 -37.58 1.10 -28.31
CA VAL A 18 -36.48 1.21 -27.35
C VAL A 18 -35.25 1.58 -28.16
N ILE A 19 -34.86 2.85 -28.11
CA ILE A 19 -33.55 3.29 -28.59
C ILE A 19 -32.54 2.69 -27.59
N GLY A 20 -32.11 1.46 -27.87
CA GLY A 20 -30.92 0.90 -27.24
C GLY A 20 -29.75 1.78 -27.64
N ILE A 21 -29.28 2.57 -26.68
CA ILE A 21 -27.98 3.23 -26.79
C ILE A 21 -26.99 2.09 -27.06
N PRO A 22 -26.21 2.10 -28.15
CA PRO A 22 -25.11 1.18 -28.24
C PRO A 22 -24.20 1.53 -27.06
N LEU A 23 -24.15 0.65 -26.07
CA LEU A 23 -23.02 0.62 -25.14
C LEU A 23 -21.83 0.31 -26.04
N GLU A 24 -21.17 1.36 -26.53
CA GLU A 24 -19.80 1.28 -26.95
C GLU A 24 -19.09 0.55 -25.82
N ARG A 25 -18.60 -0.64 -26.17
CA ARG A 25 -17.75 -1.48 -25.36
C ARG A 25 -16.60 -0.58 -24.96
N SER A 26 -16.72 0.05 -23.79
CA SER A 26 -15.59 0.62 -23.09
C SER A 26 -14.58 -0.52 -23.09
N PRO A 27 -13.40 -0.35 -23.70
CA PRO A 27 -12.39 -1.40 -23.62
C PRO A 27 -12.25 -1.64 -22.14
N ASP A 28 -12.58 -2.86 -21.71
CA ASP A 28 -12.36 -3.31 -20.36
C ASP A 28 -10.96 -2.80 -20.01
N LEU A 29 -10.92 -1.78 -19.15
CA LEU A 29 -9.72 -1.44 -18.43
C LEU A 29 -9.41 -2.77 -17.78
N ALA A 30 -8.43 -3.48 -18.36
CA ALA A 30 -7.74 -4.53 -17.67
C ALA A 30 -7.33 -3.87 -16.37
N ILE A 31 -8.09 -4.14 -15.30
CA ILE A 31 -7.69 -3.81 -13.96
C ILE A 31 -6.51 -4.76 -13.78
N ASN A 32 -5.33 -4.29 -14.20
CA ASN A 32 -4.07 -4.80 -13.73
C ASN A 32 -4.23 -4.78 -12.22
N SER A 33 -4.52 -5.95 -11.67
CA SER A 33 -4.71 -6.15 -10.24
C SER A 33 -3.35 -6.11 -9.52
N GLY A 34 -2.36 -5.46 -10.15
CA GLY A 34 -1.02 -5.25 -9.64
C GLY A 34 -1.04 -4.08 -8.68
N ILE A 35 -0.43 -4.27 -7.53
CA ILE A 35 -0.24 -3.20 -6.55
C ILE A 35 0.67 -2.16 -7.20
N SER A 36 0.17 -0.94 -7.39
CA SER A 36 0.96 0.16 -7.92
C SER A 36 2.07 0.53 -6.93
N LEU A 37 3.24 0.92 -7.45
CA LEU A 37 4.28 1.58 -6.66
C LEU A 37 3.67 2.73 -5.85
N ILE A 38 3.97 2.80 -4.54
CA ILE A 38 3.41 3.86 -3.70
C ILE A 38 3.93 5.21 -4.19
N LYS A 39 3.08 5.96 -4.87
CA LYS A 39 3.17 7.41 -4.97
C LYS A 39 2.35 7.98 -3.80
N ARG A 40 3.00 8.46 -2.74
CA ARG A 40 2.33 9.36 -1.81
C ARG A 40 2.73 10.78 -2.18
N ASP A 41 1.76 11.68 -2.28
CA ASP A 41 1.99 13.08 -2.61
C ASP A 41 2.63 13.87 -1.43
N SER A 42 2.67 13.30 -0.21
CA SER A 42 3.21 13.97 0.98
C SER A 42 4.37 13.22 1.64
N TYR A 43 5.58 13.49 1.16
CA TYR A 43 6.80 13.10 1.86
C TYR A 43 6.84 13.71 3.27
N PRO A 44 7.50 13.05 4.24
CA PRO A 44 7.77 13.63 5.55
C PRO A 44 8.46 14.99 5.37
N ASN A 45 7.84 16.07 5.87
CA ASN A 45 8.34 17.43 5.63
C ASN A 45 8.66 18.15 6.94
N CYS A 46 9.77 18.89 6.93
CA CYS A 46 10.20 19.74 8.03
C CYS A 46 9.53 21.11 7.91
N THR A 47 8.44 21.30 8.66
CA THR A 47 7.64 22.53 8.60
C THR A 47 8.21 23.68 9.44
N ASN A 48 9.18 23.41 10.30
CA ASN A 48 9.81 24.41 11.15
C ASN A 48 10.87 25.19 10.36
N GLN A 49 10.68 26.50 10.21
CA GLN A 49 11.62 27.38 9.50
C GLN A 49 13.03 27.41 10.11
N SER A 50 13.14 27.20 11.43
CA SER A 50 14.44 27.13 12.13
C SER A 50 15.13 25.77 11.97
N SER A 51 14.42 24.75 11.47
CA SER A 51 14.93 23.40 11.22
C SER A 51 14.31 22.80 9.96
N PRO A 52 14.62 23.35 8.76
CA PRO A 52 13.95 22.99 7.52
C PRO A 52 14.53 21.73 6.86
N PHE A 53 15.65 21.19 7.35
CA PHE A 53 16.39 20.14 6.66
C PHE A 53 15.99 18.76 7.15
N TYR A 54 15.32 17.97 6.32
CA TYR A 54 14.95 16.60 6.65
C TYR A 54 16.18 15.69 6.80
N GLN A 55 16.24 14.93 7.90
CA GLN A 55 17.29 13.94 8.16
C GLN A 55 16.75 12.53 7.98
N SER A 56 15.76 12.14 8.78
CA SER A 56 15.23 10.77 8.80
C SER A 56 13.78 10.76 9.28
N SER A 57 13.09 9.65 9.05
CA SER A 57 11.81 9.39 9.68
C SER A 57 11.68 7.91 10.07
N TYR A 58 10.71 7.64 10.94
CA TYR A 58 10.31 6.28 11.28
C TYR A 58 8.85 6.23 11.75
N CYS A 59 8.24 5.05 11.71
CA CYS A 59 6.88 4.82 12.19
C CYS A 59 6.86 4.76 13.72
N ALA A 60 6.24 5.75 14.37
CA ALA A 60 5.96 5.69 15.80
C ALA A 60 4.80 4.73 16.09
N THR A 61 3.78 4.76 15.23
CA THR A 61 2.66 3.81 15.20
C THR A 61 2.33 3.49 13.74
N SER A 62 1.37 2.59 13.51
CA SER A 62 0.86 2.29 12.17
C SER A 62 0.17 3.49 11.50
N THR A 63 -0.02 4.61 12.19
CA THR A 63 -0.69 5.82 11.67
C THR A 63 0.06 7.11 11.98
N ILE A 64 1.26 7.05 12.59
CA ILE A 64 2.04 8.24 12.97
C ILE A 64 3.48 8.07 12.54
N VAL A 65 3.98 9.05 11.78
CA VAL A 65 5.40 9.16 11.40
C VAL A 65 6.07 10.13 12.36
N THR A 66 7.23 9.74 12.90
CA THR A 66 8.15 10.66 13.57
C THR A 66 9.22 11.11 12.58
N ILE A 67 9.45 12.41 12.51
CA ILE A 67 10.31 13.06 11.52
C ILE A 67 11.38 13.83 12.28
N THR A 68 12.64 13.63 11.89
CA THR A 68 13.80 14.31 12.45
C THR A 68 14.32 15.32 11.44
N CYS A 69 14.48 16.57 11.89
CA CYS A 69 14.89 17.70 11.08
C CYS A 69 16.12 18.37 11.69
N ALA A 70 17.08 18.80 10.88
CA ALA A 70 18.24 19.56 11.31
C ALA A 70 18.00 21.08 11.24
N SER A 71 18.60 21.81 12.18
CA SER A 71 18.66 23.27 12.13
C SER A 71 19.59 23.78 11.03
N ALA A 72 19.21 24.91 10.42
CA ALA A 72 20.03 25.56 9.41
C ALA A 72 21.32 26.19 9.94
N GLY A 73 21.33 26.59 11.22
CA GLY A 73 22.50 27.19 11.85
C GLY A 73 23.41 26.19 12.57
N ASN A 74 22.93 24.97 12.84
CA ASN A 74 23.69 23.95 13.56
C ASN A 74 23.13 22.55 13.30
N SER A 75 23.87 21.73 12.56
CA SER A 75 23.49 20.36 12.22
C SER A 75 23.41 19.41 13.43
N ASN A 76 23.97 19.78 14.58
CA ASN A 76 23.86 19.03 15.82
C ASN A 76 22.54 19.30 16.57
N LEU A 77 21.78 20.32 16.17
CA LEU A 77 20.46 20.59 16.72
C LEU A 77 19.40 19.93 15.84
N SER A 78 18.78 18.88 16.38
CA SER A 78 17.67 18.19 15.76
C SER A 78 16.32 18.60 16.37
N PHE A 79 15.34 18.87 15.53
CA PHE A 79 13.94 19.03 15.91
C PHE A 79 13.14 17.78 15.52
N ILE A 80 12.29 17.32 16.43
CA ILE A 80 11.43 16.15 16.21
C ILE A 80 9.99 16.63 16.06
N LEU A 81 9.34 16.23 14.98
CA LEU A 81 7.91 16.45 14.77
C LEU A 81 7.20 15.13 14.49
N ARG A 82 5.92 15.08 14.86
CA ARG A 82 5.03 13.95 14.57
C ARG A 82 4.01 14.38 13.55
N GLN A 83 3.83 13.54 12.55
CA GLN A 83 2.86 13.73 11.48
C GLN A 83 1.92 12.52 11.46
N ASP A 84 0.63 12.79 11.54
CA ASP A 84 -0.40 11.77 11.35
C ASP A 84 -0.50 11.38 9.87
N CYS A 85 -0.68 10.09 9.63
CA CYS A 85 -1.10 9.58 8.34
C CYS A 85 -2.56 9.96 8.08
N LEU A 86 -2.95 10.11 6.81
CA LEU A 86 -4.36 10.33 6.47
C LEU A 86 -5.18 9.09 6.88
N PRO A 87 -6.52 9.21 7.05
CA PRO A 87 -7.37 8.12 7.56
C PRO A 87 -7.26 6.78 6.80
N ASN A 88 -6.88 6.81 5.53
CA ASN A 88 -6.75 5.65 4.64
C ASN A 88 -5.29 5.26 4.39
N GLU A 89 -4.36 5.73 5.22
CA GLU A 89 -2.95 5.46 5.07
C GLU A 89 -2.39 4.76 6.31
N ASN A 90 -1.36 3.95 6.10
CA ASN A 90 -0.57 3.40 7.20
C ASN A 90 0.92 3.67 7.01
N CYS A 91 1.61 3.84 8.12
CA CYS A 91 3.05 4.02 8.14
C CYS A 91 3.77 2.71 7.84
N ILE A 92 4.78 2.76 6.97
CA ILE A 92 5.70 1.68 6.69
C ILE A 92 7.13 2.22 6.82
N ASP A 93 7.95 1.49 7.58
CA ASP A 93 9.37 1.73 7.71
C ASP A 93 10.16 1.03 6.61
N TYR A 94 11.12 1.75 6.06
CA TYR A 94 12.14 1.23 5.16
C TYR A 94 13.46 2.00 5.32
N VAL A 95 14.52 1.48 4.70
CA VAL A 95 15.82 2.15 4.57
C VAL A 95 16.03 2.50 3.10
N ASP A 96 16.34 3.75 2.81
CA ASP A 96 16.55 4.19 1.43
C ASP A 96 17.93 3.80 0.87
N GLN A 97 18.19 4.21 -0.37
CA GLN A 97 19.45 3.90 -1.06
C GLN A 97 20.67 4.57 -0.43
N GLN A 98 20.47 5.62 0.38
CA GLN A 98 21.51 6.34 1.12
C GLN A 98 21.68 5.77 2.54
N ASN A 99 21.07 4.63 2.84
CA ASN A 99 21.09 3.98 4.15
C ASN A 99 20.45 4.83 5.25
N VAL A 100 19.45 5.64 4.90
CA VAL A 100 18.72 6.49 5.83
C VAL A 100 17.37 5.86 6.17
N SER A 101 17.02 5.85 7.46
CA SER A 101 15.70 5.40 7.92
C SER A 101 14.61 6.32 7.40
N ARG A 102 13.58 5.71 6.80
CA ARG A 102 12.39 6.37 6.28
C ARG A 102 11.16 5.68 6.86
N GLY A 103 10.31 6.47 7.52
CA GLY A 103 8.92 6.14 7.80
C GLY A 103 8.04 6.94 6.84
N MET A 104 7.14 6.27 6.14
CA MET A 104 6.28 6.88 5.12
C MET A 104 4.86 6.34 5.27
N CYS A 105 3.86 7.23 5.24
CA CYS A 105 2.49 6.76 5.13
C CYS A 105 2.19 6.34 3.69
N ALA A 106 1.52 5.22 3.53
CA ALA A 106 1.11 4.71 2.24
C ALA A 106 -0.39 4.43 2.26
N ASP A 107 -1.06 4.75 1.15
CA ASP A 107 -2.48 4.44 0.95
C ASP A 107 -2.70 2.93 1.08
N PHE A 108 -3.74 2.52 1.81
CA PHE A 108 -4.06 1.12 2.06
C PHE A 108 -4.19 0.30 0.77
N LYS A 109 -4.59 0.91 -0.36
CA LYS A 109 -4.68 0.23 -1.65
C LYS A 109 -3.33 -0.22 -2.20
N ASN A 110 -2.25 0.40 -1.72
CA ASN A 110 -0.88 0.09 -2.11
C ASN A 110 -0.14 -0.74 -1.04
N ILE A 111 -0.82 -1.14 0.03
CA ILE A 111 -0.26 -1.89 1.15
C ILE A 111 -0.81 -3.31 1.14
N ARG A 112 0.09 -4.28 1.31
CA ARG A 112 -0.27 -5.65 1.69
C ARG A 112 -0.40 -5.73 3.19
N LYS A 113 -1.57 -6.14 3.67
CA LYS A 113 -1.88 -6.28 5.09
C LYS A 113 -2.27 -7.71 5.42
N TRP A 114 -1.58 -8.33 6.38
CA TRP A 114 -1.92 -9.67 6.85
C TRP A 114 -1.60 -9.88 8.32
N ASN A 115 -2.20 -10.90 8.94
CA ASN A 115 -2.06 -11.21 10.37
C ASN A 115 -1.44 -12.60 10.59
N ASN A 116 -0.92 -12.85 11.80
CA ASN A 116 -0.39 -14.16 12.20
C ASN A 116 -1.46 -15.21 12.59
N LYS A 117 -2.75 -14.88 12.48
CA LYS A 117 -3.87 -15.79 12.80
C LYS A 117 -3.72 -16.45 14.19
N ASP A 118 -3.27 -15.66 15.17
CA ASP A 118 -3.04 -16.08 16.56
C ASP A 118 -2.06 -17.26 16.72
N SER A 119 -1.19 -17.47 15.72
CA SER A 119 -0.15 -18.50 15.70
C SER A 119 1.25 -17.88 15.80
N GLY A 120 2.15 -18.59 16.47
CA GLY A 120 3.59 -18.28 16.47
C GLY A 120 4.28 -18.60 15.14
N SER A 121 3.59 -19.27 14.22
CA SER A 121 4.14 -19.79 12.97
C SER A 121 4.38 -18.70 11.92
N ARG A 122 5.06 -19.08 10.84
CA ARG A 122 5.25 -18.23 9.67
C ARG A 122 3.92 -17.98 8.96
N THR A 123 3.62 -16.72 8.69
CA THR A 123 2.50 -16.25 7.87
C THR A 123 3.02 -15.34 6.77
N CYS A 124 2.33 -15.26 5.64
CA CYS A 124 2.78 -14.48 4.48
C CYS A 124 1.65 -13.65 3.89
N SER A 125 2.05 -12.56 3.22
CA SER A 125 1.19 -11.78 2.34
C SER A 125 0.79 -12.58 1.10
N GLU A 126 -0.11 -12.00 0.31
CA GLU A 126 -0.31 -12.38 -1.09
C GLU A 126 1.00 -12.26 -1.90
N ASN A 127 1.10 -13.08 -2.95
CA ASN A 127 2.27 -13.20 -3.83
C ASN A 127 1.97 -12.58 -5.19
N GLU A 128 2.24 -11.28 -5.31
CA GLU A 128 1.85 -10.47 -6.46
C GLU A 128 3.01 -9.61 -6.93
N ALA A 129 3.01 -9.22 -8.20
CA ALA A 129 3.95 -8.25 -8.73
C ALA A 129 3.54 -6.82 -8.33
N TYR A 130 4.52 -5.92 -8.24
CA TYR A 130 4.26 -4.48 -8.26
C TYR A 130 4.20 -4.02 -9.71
N ASP A 131 3.19 -3.23 -10.06
CA ASP A 131 3.10 -2.62 -11.39
C ASP A 131 4.08 -1.45 -11.45
N THR A 132 5.23 -1.71 -12.05
CA THR A 132 6.30 -0.73 -12.26
C THR A 132 6.68 -0.78 -13.72
N GLY A 133 6.87 0.38 -14.36
CA GLY A 133 7.55 0.39 -15.65
C GLY A 133 8.93 -0.28 -15.53
N ASP A 134 9.28 -1.12 -16.51
CA ASP A 134 10.48 -1.95 -16.51
C ASP A 134 11.75 -1.15 -16.18
N GLY A 135 12.63 -1.75 -15.37
CA GLY A 135 13.97 -1.23 -15.10
C GLY A 135 14.06 -0.23 -13.96
N LYS A 136 13.00 -0.08 -13.15
CA LYS A 136 13.04 0.77 -11.94
C LYS A 136 13.62 0.03 -10.74
N ASP A 137 14.29 0.77 -9.87
CA ASP A 137 14.67 0.24 -8.56
C ASP A 137 13.43 0.15 -7.67
N LEU A 138 13.34 -0.94 -6.91
CA LEU A 138 12.24 -1.20 -6.00
C LEU A 138 12.78 -1.34 -4.57
N ILE A 139 12.32 -0.49 -3.66
CA ILE A 139 12.64 -0.54 -2.24
C ILE A 139 11.47 -1.18 -1.53
N LEU A 140 11.65 -2.40 -1.06
CA LEU A 140 10.66 -3.13 -0.27
C LEU A 140 10.70 -2.64 1.18
N GLY A 141 9.54 -2.34 1.75
CA GLY A 141 9.34 -2.05 3.16
C GLY A 141 8.31 -2.98 3.79
N LEU A 142 8.60 -3.47 4.99
CA LEU A 142 7.69 -4.27 5.79
C LEU A 142 7.81 -3.82 7.24
N THR A 143 6.69 -3.64 7.92
CA THR A 143 6.63 -3.29 9.34
C THR A 143 5.56 -4.13 10.05
N THR A 144 5.90 -4.67 11.22
CA THR A 144 4.99 -5.45 12.07
C THR A 144 4.51 -4.62 13.25
N TYR A 145 3.20 -4.68 13.51
CA TYR A 145 2.50 -3.89 14.52
C TYR A 145 1.73 -4.79 15.48
N ALA A 146 1.72 -4.41 16.75
CA ALA A 146 0.83 -4.96 17.76
C ALA A 146 -0.60 -4.45 17.56
N THR A 147 -1.57 -5.04 18.28
CA THR A 147 -2.96 -4.55 18.33
C THR A 147 -3.09 -3.11 18.85
N THR A 148 -2.08 -2.61 19.55
CA THR A 148 -1.98 -1.22 20.02
C THR A 148 -1.43 -0.26 18.95
N ASN A 149 -1.26 -0.72 17.70
CA ASN A 149 -0.66 0.01 16.59
C ASN A 149 0.82 0.40 16.77
N ASN A 150 1.48 -0.02 17.85
CA ASN A 150 2.91 0.20 18.03
C ASN A 150 3.72 -0.85 17.25
N PRO A 151 4.87 -0.48 16.64
CA PRO A 151 5.77 -1.45 16.06
C PRO A 151 6.16 -2.53 17.08
N ILE A 152 6.19 -3.79 16.64
CA ILE A 152 6.52 -4.93 17.50
C ILE A 152 7.52 -5.85 16.80
N ARG A 153 8.55 -6.26 17.54
CA ARG A 153 9.54 -7.22 17.05
C ARG A 153 8.91 -8.59 16.90
N VAL A 154 9.31 -9.29 15.86
CA VAL A 154 8.92 -10.67 15.58
C VAL A 154 10.14 -11.55 15.48
N GLN A 155 9.95 -12.86 15.58
CA GLN A 155 11.06 -13.82 15.53
C GLN A 155 11.85 -13.72 14.21
N MET A 156 11.15 -13.59 13.08
CA MET A 156 11.77 -13.51 11.77
C MET A 156 10.93 -12.69 10.78
N LEU A 157 11.60 -11.93 9.92
CA LEU A 157 11.06 -11.26 8.74
C LEU A 157 11.79 -11.76 7.50
N GLU A 158 11.08 -11.98 6.40
CA GLU A 158 11.65 -12.45 5.13
C GLU A 158 10.81 -11.92 3.95
N ALA A 159 11.46 -11.70 2.82
CA ALA A 159 10.78 -11.46 1.55
C ALA A 159 11.29 -12.43 0.48
N PHE A 160 10.45 -12.64 -0.54
CA PHE A 160 10.73 -13.49 -1.68
C PHE A 160 10.45 -12.74 -2.98
N MET A 161 11.23 -13.01 -4.02
CA MET A 161 10.98 -12.57 -5.39
C MET A 161 10.93 -13.81 -6.29
N SER A 162 9.78 -14.03 -6.95
CA SER A 162 9.53 -15.18 -7.81
C SER A 162 9.90 -16.51 -7.12
N GLY A 163 9.57 -16.61 -5.83
CA GLY A 163 9.85 -17.78 -4.98
C GLY A 163 11.25 -17.82 -4.34
N ASN A 164 12.20 -16.99 -4.79
CA ASN A 164 13.56 -16.95 -4.26
C ASN A 164 13.65 -16.05 -3.04
N SER A 165 14.31 -16.51 -1.97
CA SER A 165 14.50 -15.70 -0.75
C SER A 165 15.40 -14.49 -1.03
N LEU A 166 14.99 -13.33 -0.55
CA LEU A 166 15.74 -12.07 -0.62
C LEU A 166 16.58 -11.80 0.63
N GLY A 167 16.50 -12.67 1.63
CA GLY A 167 17.17 -12.55 2.91
C GLY A 167 16.20 -12.59 4.09
N ARG A 168 16.75 -12.89 5.26
CA ARG A 168 16.01 -13.02 6.53
C ARG A 168 16.60 -12.08 7.57
N LEU A 169 15.74 -11.46 8.36
CA LEU A 169 16.11 -10.72 9.56
C LEU A 169 15.46 -11.37 10.77
N PHE A 170 16.16 -11.36 11.90
CA PHE A 170 15.69 -11.95 13.15
C PHE A 170 15.54 -10.88 14.22
N ASN A 171 14.52 -11.01 15.07
CA ASN A 171 14.28 -10.11 16.19
C ASN A 171 14.19 -8.62 15.79
N GLN A 172 13.61 -8.35 14.63
CA GLN A 172 13.33 -7.01 14.12
C GLN A 172 11.83 -6.79 13.99
N TYR A 173 11.41 -5.53 13.88
CA TYR A 173 10.02 -5.16 13.60
C TYR A 173 9.83 -4.64 12.17
N ASN A 174 10.93 -4.37 11.46
CA ASN A 174 10.91 -3.93 10.08
C ASN A 174 11.91 -4.69 9.22
N TYR A 175 11.64 -4.71 7.92
CA TYR A 175 12.48 -5.33 6.90
C TYR A 175 12.58 -4.40 5.70
N THR A 176 13.78 -4.33 5.14
CA THR A 176 14.04 -3.58 3.90
C THR A 176 14.86 -4.41 2.93
N LYS A 177 14.51 -4.32 1.65
CA LYS A 177 15.34 -4.83 0.57
C LYS A 177 15.26 -3.91 -0.62
N ILE A 178 16.40 -3.54 -1.19
CA ILE A 178 16.47 -2.84 -2.46
C ILE A 178 16.68 -3.89 -3.56
N ILE A 179 15.78 -3.92 -4.53
CA ILE A 179 15.86 -4.71 -5.75
C ILE A 179 16.23 -3.73 -6.87
N LYS A 180 17.35 -3.98 -7.54
CA LYS A 180 17.80 -3.15 -8.65
C LYS A 180 17.20 -3.65 -9.96
N ASN A 181 16.83 -2.72 -10.85
CA ASN A 181 16.29 -3.04 -12.18
C ASN A 181 15.13 -4.05 -12.13
N TYR A 182 14.13 -3.81 -11.29
CA TYR A 182 12.96 -4.68 -11.19
C TYR A 182 12.15 -4.66 -12.50
N ASP A 183 11.64 -5.83 -12.88
CA ASP A 183 11.10 -6.14 -14.22
C ASP A 183 9.58 -5.92 -14.36
N GLY A 184 8.93 -5.34 -13.34
CA GLY A 184 7.48 -5.13 -13.31
C GLY A 184 6.62 -6.39 -13.12
N ASN A 185 7.20 -7.59 -13.29
CA ASN A 185 6.43 -8.84 -13.43
C ASN A 185 6.78 -9.89 -12.37
N SER A 186 7.96 -9.78 -11.75
CA SER A 186 8.44 -10.70 -10.73
C SER A 186 7.60 -10.58 -9.45
N THR A 187 6.86 -11.64 -9.10
CA THR A 187 6.03 -11.61 -7.89
C THR A 187 6.86 -11.42 -6.63
N ILE A 188 6.41 -10.53 -5.75
CA ILE A 188 6.98 -10.32 -4.43
C ILE A 188 6.09 -11.03 -3.40
N LYS A 189 6.66 -11.58 -2.34
CA LYS A 189 5.91 -12.06 -1.17
C LYS A 189 6.65 -11.74 0.11
N TYR A 190 5.93 -11.24 1.09
CA TYR A 190 6.47 -10.91 2.40
C TYR A 190 6.00 -11.94 3.41
N CYS A 191 6.85 -12.31 4.35
CA CYS A 191 6.52 -13.23 5.41
C CYS A 191 7.08 -12.75 6.74
N PHE A 192 6.42 -13.15 7.81
CA PHE A 192 6.97 -13.04 9.15
C PHE A 192 6.64 -14.27 9.99
N THR A 193 7.51 -14.60 10.94
CA THR A 193 7.26 -15.59 11.98
C THR A 193 7.07 -14.85 13.29
N ALA A 194 5.88 -14.94 13.87
CA ALA A 194 5.53 -14.16 15.06
C ALA A 194 6.40 -14.53 16.27
N GLY A 195 6.66 -15.83 16.49
CA GLY A 195 7.30 -16.33 17.72
C GLY A 195 6.42 -16.20 18.96
N THR A 196 5.15 -15.81 18.79
CA THR A 196 4.16 -15.62 19.84
C THR A 196 2.75 -15.83 19.30
N THR A 197 1.80 -16.18 20.17
CA THR A 197 0.37 -16.26 19.84
C THR A 197 -0.35 -14.92 19.92
N LYS A 198 0.33 -13.85 20.38
CA LYS A 198 -0.24 -12.50 20.35
C LYS A 198 -0.55 -12.09 18.92
N LYS A 199 -1.69 -11.42 18.72
CA LYS A 199 -2.10 -10.90 17.42
C LYS A 199 -1.14 -9.82 16.94
N ILE A 200 -0.59 -10.03 15.75
CA ILE A 200 0.35 -9.14 15.07
C ILE A 200 -0.16 -8.91 13.65
N THR A 201 -0.12 -7.66 13.21
CA THR A 201 -0.43 -7.25 11.85
C THR A 201 0.85 -6.82 11.16
N ALA A 202 1.12 -7.38 9.99
CA ALA A 202 2.18 -6.92 9.11
C ALA A 202 1.59 -6.04 8.01
N LEU A 203 2.29 -4.94 7.73
CA LEU A 203 2.02 -4.04 6.62
C LEU A 203 3.28 -3.99 5.75
N ALA A 204 3.14 -4.27 4.46
CA ALA A 204 4.25 -4.21 3.52
C ALA A 204 3.87 -3.46 2.26
N ALA A 205 4.85 -2.78 1.69
CA ALA A 205 4.70 -2.13 0.42
C ALA A 205 6.05 -1.88 -0.24
N ALA A 206 6.03 -1.31 -1.44
CA ALA A 206 7.23 -1.00 -2.18
C ALA A 206 7.23 0.44 -2.69
N PHE A 207 8.43 0.99 -2.75
CA PHE A 207 8.73 2.38 -3.13
C PHE A 207 9.74 2.37 -4.29
N GLY A 208 9.78 3.41 -5.11
CA GLY A 208 10.65 3.51 -6.28
C GLY A 208 10.89 4.95 -6.69
#